data_AF-A0AAV3Z7P2-F1
#
_entry.id   AF-A0AAV3Z7P2-F1
#
_cell.length_a   1.000
_cell.length_b   1.000
_cell.length_c   1.000
_cell.angle_alpha   90.00
_cell.angle_beta   90.00
_cell.angle_gamma   90.00
#
_symmetry.space_group_name_H-M   'P 1'
#
loop_
_entity.id
_entity.type
_entity.pdbx_description
1 polymer ?
#
loop_
_entity_poly.entity_id
_entity_poly.type
_entity_poly.pdbx_seq_one_letter_code
_entity_poly.pdbx_strand_id
1 'polypeptide(L)'
;LDAQKLMKLGVLPGPMYAKIKSGETITLDSGQVISPGDVMGANIPGRTIVVGGDSCDSTQLHKVAQGADVLVHEATLENSLAEQCVQNGHSTPGRKV
;
A
#
# COMPACT_ATOMS: atom_id res chain seq x y z
N LEU A 1 -6.33 9.77 11.74
CA LEU A 1 -7.11 10.69 12.61
C LEU A 1 -7.39 9.99 13.93
N ASP A 2 -6.97 10.59 15.04
CA ASP A 2 -7.29 10.16 16.40
C ASP A 2 -8.59 10.85 16.85
N ALA A 3 -9.70 10.10 16.73
CA ALA A 3 -11.02 10.60 17.12
C ALA A 3 -11.16 10.82 18.64
N GLN A 4 -10.45 10.03 19.46
CA GLN A 4 -10.50 10.19 20.91
C GLN A 4 -9.82 11.48 21.34
N LYS A 5 -8.68 11.81 20.72
CA LYS A 5 -7.98 13.07 20.96
C LYS A 5 -8.84 14.28 20.56
N LEU A 6 -9.55 14.20 19.45
CA LEU A 6 -10.47 15.25 19.01
C LEU A 6 -11.66 15.45 19.96
N MET A 7 -12.28 14.38 20.44
CA MET A 7 -13.37 14.48 21.43
C MET A 7 -12.88 15.12 22.74
N LYS A 8 -11.67 14.79 23.20
CA LYS A 8 -11.07 15.43 24.38
C LYS A 8 -10.79 16.92 24.20
N LEU A 9 -10.58 17.36 22.95
CA LEU A 9 -10.42 18.77 22.58
C LEU A 9 -11.76 19.48 22.31
N GLY A 10 -12.89 18.82 22.58
CA GLY A 10 -14.23 19.39 22.39
C GLY A 10 -14.72 19.36 20.94
N VAL A 11 -14.02 18.68 20.03
CA VAL A 11 -14.44 18.57 18.63
C VAL A 11 -15.37 17.38 18.46
N LEU A 12 -16.65 17.66 18.23
CA LEU A 12 -17.64 16.64 17.93
C LEU A 12 -17.43 16.05 16.51
N PRO A 13 -17.73 14.75 16.31
CA PRO A 13 -17.71 14.14 14.99
C PRO A 13 -18.60 14.91 14.00
N GLY A 14 -18.07 15.24 12.82
CA GLY A 14 -18.79 16.03 11.83
C GLY A 14 -17.88 16.71 10.81
N PRO A 15 -18.34 17.81 10.17
CA PRO A 15 -17.61 18.49 9.11
C PRO A 15 -16.19 18.93 9.50
N MET A 16 -15.96 19.26 10.77
CA MET A 16 -14.63 19.63 11.28
C MET A 16 -13.61 18.49 11.17
N TYR A 17 -14.04 17.23 11.32
CA TYR A 17 -13.15 16.07 11.16
C TYR A 17 -12.71 15.91 9.71
N ALA A 18 -13.61 16.22 8.76
CA ALA A 18 -13.28 16.17 7.34
C ALA A 18 -12.22 17.23 6.98
N LYS A 19 -12.38 18.47 7.48
CA LYS A 19 -11.38 19.54 7.32
C LYS A 19 -10.01 19.16 7.87
N ILE A 20 -9.96 18.62 9.09
CA ILE A 20 -8.69 18.15 9.65
C ILE A 20 -8.09 17.01 8.81
N LYS A 21 -8.91 16.06 8.37
CA LYS A 21 -8.45 14.95 7.51
C LYS A 21 -7.95 15.42 6.14
N SER A 22 -8.47 16.53 5.59
CA SER A 22 -7.97 17.14 4.35
C SER A 22 -6.69 17.96 4.56
N GLY A 23 -6.18 18.04 5.80
CA GLY A 23 -4.96 18.78 6.11
C GLY A 23 -5.22 20.24 6.48
N GLU A 24 -6.47 20.64 6.69
CA GLU A 24 -6.82 21.99 7.11
C GLU A 24 -6.79 22.13 8.64
N THR A 25 -6.30 23.27 9.10
CA THR A 25 -6.41 23.69 10.49
C THR A 25 -7.81 24.21 10.77
N ILE A 26 -8.38 23.85 11.93
CA ILE A 26 -9.69 24.37 12.36
C ILE A 26 -9.54 25.27 13.58
N THR A 27 -10.46 26.22 13.72
CA THR A 27 -10.60 27.08 14.90
C THR A 27 -11.94 26.79 15.55
N LEU A 28 -11.92 26.52 16.85
CA LEU A 28 -13.12 26.30 17.65
C LEU A 28 -13.71 27.63 18.13
N ASP A 29 -14.98 27.61 18.55
CA ASP A 29 -15.66 28.78 19.11
C ASP A 29 -14.97 29.32 20.38
N SER A 30 -14.20 28.47 21.08
CA SER A 30 -13.33 28.85 22.19
C SER A 30 -12.12 29.69 21.78
N GLY A 31 -11.87 29.87 20.48
CA GLY A 31 -10.66 30.48 19.93
C GLY A 31 -9.47 29.52 19.82
N GLN A 32 -9.61 28.27 20.28
CA GLN A 32 -8.56 27.26 20.17
C GLN A 32 -8.35 26.85 18.71
N VAL A 33 -7.10 26.81 18.29
CA VAL A 33 -6.68 26.36 16.95
C VAL A 33 -6.15 24.94 17.04
N ILE A 34 -6.61 24.06 16.15
CA ILE A 34 -6.21 22.65 16.08
C ILE A 34 -5.70 22.35 14.68
N SER A 35 -4.44 21.95 14.58
CA SER A 35 -3.81 21.54 13.33
C SER A 35 -3.95 20.04 13.10
N PRO A 36 -3.83 19.55 11.84
CA PRO A 36 -3.78 18.12 11.56
C PRO A 36 -2.68 17.39 12.34
N GLY A 37 -1.51 18.00 12.50
CA GLY A 37 -0.38 17.41 13.24
C GLY A 37 -0.69 17.12 14.70
N ASP A 38 -1.65 17.84 15.30
CA ASP A 38 -2.05 17.63 16.69
C ASP A 38 -2.87 16.34 16.86
N VAL A 39 -3.57 15.87 15.83
CA VAL A 39 -4.59 14.80 15.97
C VAL A 39 -4.48 13.71 14.90
N MET A 40 -3.54 13.82 13.97
CA MET A 40 -3.24 12.75 13.02
C MET A 40 -2.17 11.84 13.60
N GLY A 41 -2.46 10.53 13.64
CA GLY A 41 -1.45 9.52 13.93
C GLY A 41 -0.45 9.37 12.78
N ALA A 42 0.54 8.50 12.97
CA ALA A 42 1.52 8.18 11.93
C ALA A 42 0.83 7.74 10.64
N ASN A 43 1.44 8.08 9.50
CA ASN A 43 0.97 7.60 8.21
C ASN A 43 1.04 6.07 8.17
N ILE A 44 -0.05 5.44 7.75
CA ILE A 44 -0.11 3.99 7.60
C ILE A 44 0.16 3.72 6.11
N PRO A 45 1.32 3.13 5.74
CA PRO A 45 1.60 2.84 4.35
C PRO A 45 0.56 1.88 3.77
N GLY A 46 0.18 2.12 2.51
CA GLY A 46 -0.68 1.20 1.77
C GLY A 46 0.01 -0.14 1.53
N ARG A 47 -0.78 -1.21 1.44
CA ARG A 47 -0.27 -2.52 1.00
C ARG A 47 -0.12 -2.54 -0.51
N THR A 48 0.86 -3.29 -0.98
CA THR A 48 1.27 -3.37 -2.38
C THR A 48 1.20 -4.82 -2.87
N ILE A 49 0.57 -5.02 -4.02
CA ILE A 49 0.46 -6.31 -4.69
C ILE A 49 1.00 -6.14 -6.10
N VAL A 50 1.92 -7.01 -6.50
CA VAL A 50 2.45 -7.07 -7.86
C VAL A 50 1.92 -8.32 -8.56
N VAL A 51 1.38 -8.13 -9.76
CA VAL A 51 0.87 -9.22 -10.62
C VAL A 51 1.76 -9.28 -11.85
N GLY A 52 2.58 -10.33 -11.95
CA GLY A 52 3.62 -10.46 -12.96
C GLY A 52 3.13 -10.90 -14.34
N GLY A 53 1.98 -11.57 -14.42
CA GLY A 53 1.53 -12.20 -15.67
C GLY A 53 2.47 -13.30 -16.15
N ASP A 54 2.36 -13.65 -17.43
CA ASP A 54 3.21 -14.65 -18.08
C ASP A 54 4.55 -14.04 -18.47
N SER A 55 5.65 -14.71 -18.12
CA SER A 55 7.01 -14.33 -18.49
C SER A 55 7.97 -15.51 -18.37
N CYS A 56 8.89 -15.63 -19.33
CA CYS A 56 10.08 -16.48 -19.24
C CYS A 56 11.34 -15.73 -18.74
N ASP A 57 11.26 -14.42 -18.53
CA ASP A 57 12.33 -13.60 -17.93
C ASP A 57 11.77 -12.64 -16.86
N SER A 58 11.97 -13.03 -15.60
CA SER A 58 11.48 -12.29 -14.44
C SER A 58 12.42 -11.18 -13.96
N THR A 59 13.50 -10.87 -14.68
CA THR A 59 14.52 -9.90 -14.22
C THR A 59 13.96 -8.49 -14.02
N GLN A 60 13.03 -8.03 -14.86
CA GLN A 60 12.38 -6.73 -14.65
C GLN A 60 11.28 -6.81 -13.58
N LEU A 61 10.61 -7.96 -13.48
CA LEU A 61 9.61 -8.20 -12.44
C LEU A 61 10.23 -8.11 -11.05
N HIS A 62 11.47 -8.58 -10.87
CA HIS A 62 12.24 -8.42 -9.64
C HIS A 62 12.22 -6.98 -9.11
N LYS A 63 12.55 -6.03 -10.00
CA LYS A 63 12.70 -4.60 -9.65
C LYS A 63 11.37 -3.99 -9.24
N VAL A 64 10.28 -4.41 -9.87
CA VAL A 64 8.92 -3.92 -9.57
C VAL A 64 8.36 -4.58 -8.32
N ALA A 65 8.66 -5.86 -8.11
CA ALA A 65 8.21 -6.63 -6.95
C ALA A 65 9.02 -6.34 -5.68
N GLN A 66 10.12 -5.59 -5.77
CA GLN A 66 10.97 -5.28 -4.64
C GLN A 66 10.21 -4.48 -3.58
N GLY A 67 10.06 -5.07 -2.39
CA GLY A 67 9.31 -4.47 -1.29
C GLY A 67 7.79 -4.60 -1.41
N ALA A 68 7.28 -5.35 -2.38
CA ALA A 68 5.86 -5.68 -2.44
C ALA A 68 5.47 -6.57 -1.25
N ASP A 69 4.26 -6.38 -0.72
CA ASP A 69 3.73 -7.25 0.33
C ASP A 69 3.35 -8.63 -0.23
N VAL A 70 2.89 -8.66 -1.49
CA VAL A 70 2.52 -9.89 -2.21
C VAL A 70 2.96 -9.81 -3.66
N LEU A 71 3.54 -10.90 -4.16
CA LEU A 71 3.81 -11.13 -5.58
C LEU A 71 2.97 -12.32 -6.08
N VAL A 72 2.21 -12.09 -7.15
CA VAL A 72 1.55 -13.15 -7.93
C VAL A 72 2.38 -13.36 -9.19
N HIS A 73 3.02 -14.52 -9.30
CA HIS A 73 3.82 -14.89 -10.47
C HIS A 73 3.38 -16.24 -11.02
N GLU A 74 3.57 -16.44 -12.31
CA GLU A 74 3.26 -17.70 -12.96
C GLU A 74 4.29 -18.80 -12.60
N ALA A 75 3.86 -20.04 -12.75
CA ALA A 75 4.66 -21.24 -12.55
C ALA A 75 4.07 -22.37 -13.39
N THR A 76 4.09 -22.19 -14.72
CA THR A 76 3.29 -22.95 -15.68
C THR A 76 3.64 -24.44 -15.73
N LEU A 77 4.94 -24.79 -15.71
CA LEU A 77 5.40 -26.19 -15.73
C LEU A 77 6.35 -26.50 -14.57
N GLU A 78 6.54 -27.78 -14.29
CA GLU A 78 7.53 -28.26 -13.32
C GLU A 78 8.99 -27.98 -13.74
N ASN A 79 9.91 -27.99 -12.78
CA ASN A 79 11.30 -27.59 -12.99
C ASN A 79 12.07 -28.45 -14.00
N SER A 80 11.69 -29.71 -14.16
CA SER A 80 12.23 -30.65 -15.16
C SER A 80 11.95 -30.20 -16.60
N LEU A 81 10.91 -29.40 -16.82
CA LEU A 81 10.47 -28.90 -18.12
C LEU A 81 10.90 -27.44 -18.37
N ALA A 82 11.92 -26.95 -17.67
CA ALA A 82 12.35 -25.55 -17.74
C ALA A 82 12.66 -25.06 -19.16
N GLU A 83 13.32 -25.88 -20.00
CA GLU A 83 13.62 -25.52 -21.38
C GLU A 83 12.34 -25.31 -22.21
N GLN A 84 11.37 -26.22 -22.08
CA GLN A 84 10.08 -26.12 -22.75
C GLN A 84 9.28 -24.90 -22.24
N CYS A 85 9.32 -24.64 -20.94
CA CYS A 85 8.65 -23.48 -20.35
C CYS A 85 9.19 -22.18 -20.94
N VAL A 86 10.52 -22.05 -21.03
CA VAL A 86 11.17 -20.86 -21.62
C VAL A 86 10.84 -20.70 -23.10
N GLN A 87 10.86 -21.79 -23.88
CA GLN A 87 10.48 -21.77 -25.30
C GLN A 87 9.05 -21.25 -25.52
N ASN A 88 8.15 -21.55 -24.58
CA ASN A 88 6.75 -21.11 -24.63
C ASN A 88 6.50 -19.75 -23.97
N GLY A 89 7.54 -19.06 -23.50
CA GLY A 89 7.39 -17.74 -22.86
C GLY A 89 6.97 -17.78 -21.39
N HIS A 90 7.18 -18.91 -20.71
CA HIS A 90 6.71 -19.17 -19.34
C HIS A 90 7.82 -19.45 -18.32
N SER A 91 7.43 -19.54 -17.05
CA SER A 91 8.29 -19.81 -15.90
C SER A 91 7.95 -21.11 -15.17
N THR A 92 8.92 -21.62 -14.41
CA THR A 92 8.77 -22.78 -13.52
C THR A 92 8.87 -22.33 -12.06
N PRO A 93 8.39 -23.11 -11.08
CA PRO A 93 8.48 -22.77 -9.66
C PRO A 93 9.90 -22.47 -9.15
N GLY A 94 10.92 -23.12 -9.73
CA GLY A 94 12.32 -22.94 -9.36
C GLY A 94 12.95 -21.67 -9.93
N ARG A 95 12.26 -20.96 -10.84
CA ARG A 95 12.76 -19.71 -11.42
C ARG A 95 12.64 -18.59 -10.39
N LYS A 96 13.76 -17.94 -10.12
CA LYS A 96 13.82 -16.83 -9.16
C LYS A 96 13.26 -15.57 -9.81
N VAL A 97 12.36 -14.91 -9.08
CA VAL A 97 11.92 -13.53 -9.33
C VAL A 97 12.76 -12.59 -8.51
#